data_AF-A0A817PHH8-F1
#
_entry.id   AF-A0A817PHH8-F1
#
_cell.length_a   1.000
_cell.length_b   1.000
_cell.length_c   1.000
_cell.angle_alpha   90.00
_cell.angle_beta   90.00
_cell.angle_gamma   90.00
#
_symmetry.space_group_name_H-M   'P 1'
#
loop_
_entity.id
_entity.type
_entity.pdbx_description
1 polymer ?
#
loop_
_entity_poly.entity_id
_entity_poly.type
_entity_poly.pdbx_seq_one_letter_code
_entity_poly.pdbx_strand_id
1 'polypeptide(L)'
;MLRLEELKDYSSIDYIYIIETIKKLSLMSSGIRNSRLSISNAQLTTDEVFKTKILPFIENIINNVQARFEQSTLNLLNCFMIFDMQNMNNNKDYGDEEIRTIQQHYSSDFDESIMYEWKTFRTYLLTQRQGGKLMTQREVCMKLVQDGMLKDIYPQLSLAAEIFLIAPISTATVERDFSTMNRILTKLRNRLTTKHVDQLMRISMESANTLNEEMKDEIINY
;
A
#
# COMPACT_ATOMS: atom_id res chain seq x y z
N MET A 1 -6.17 8.18 27.52
CA MET A 1 -6.28 7.25 28.68
C MET A 1 -7.56 6.45 28.50
N LEU A 2 -7.56 5.51 27.56
CA LEU A 2 -8.69 4.58 27.37
C LEU A 2 -8.59 3.53 28.48
N ARG A 3 -9.63 3.39 29.30
CA ARG A 3 -9.64 2.45 30.42
C ARG A 3 -9.71 1.04 29.87
N LEU A 4 -8.99 0.09 30.49
CA LEU A 4 -9.05 -1.35 30.21
C LEU A 4 -10.48 -1.94 30.21
N GLU A 5 -11.46 -1.20 30.72
CA GLU A 5 -12.88 -1.56 30.72
C GLU A 5 -13.53 -1.41 29.33
N GLU A 6 -13.02 -0.52 28.47
CA GLU A 6 -13.56 -0.29 27.10
C GLU A 6 -13.09 -1.35 26.09
N LEU A 7 -12.12 -2.20 26.44
CA LEU A 7 -11.69 -3.34 25.62
C LEU A 7 -12.54 -4.61 25.84
N LYS A 8 -13.54 -4.56 26.73
CA LYS A 8 -14.47 -5.69 27.00
C LYS A 8 -15.60 -5.82 25.97
N ASP A 9 -15.80 -4.81 25.11
CA ASP A 9 -16.84 -4.83 24.08
C ASP A 9 -16.41 -5.52 22.77
N TYR A 10 -15.14 -5.93 22.67
CA TYR A 10 -14.73 -6.90 21.65
C TYR A 10 -15.14 -8.29 22.12
N SER A 11 -15.82 -9.05 21.25
CA SER A 11 -16.29 -10.41 21.54
C SER A 11 -15.24 -11.17 22.35
N SER A 12 -15.61 -11.80 23.47
CA SER A 12 -14.65 -12.41 24.41
C SER A 12 -13.64 -13.37 23.75
N ILE A 13 -13.97 -13.87 22.55
CA ILE A 13 -13.11 -14.70 21.71
C ILE A 13 -11.93 -13.91 21.12
N ASP A 14 -12.14 -12.68 20.63
CA ASP A 14 -11.08 -11.87 20.02
C ASP A 14 -10.05 -11.41 21.06
N TYR A 15 -10.52 -11.02 22.25
CA TYR A 15 -9.64 -10.60 23.34
C TYR A 15 -8.79 -11.77 23.87
N ILE A 16 -9.39 -12.95 24.04
CA ILE A 16 -8.66 -14.17 24.43
C ILE A 16 -7.65 -14.57 23.34
N TYR A 17 -8.03 -14.49 22.07
CA TYR A 17 -7.16 -14.83 20.94
C TYR A 17 -5.97 -13.87 20.83
N ILE A 18 -6.18 -12.57 21.04
CA ILE A 18 -5.12 -11.56 21.09
C ILE A 18 -4.16 -11.86 22.25
N ILE A 19 -4.69 -12.12 23.46
CA ILE A 19 -3.88 -12.47 24.64
C ILE A 19 -3.09 -13.77 24.41
N GLU A 20 -3.71 -14.81 23.83
CA GLU A 20 -3.02 -16.06 23.51
C GLU A 20 -1.94 -15.86 22.44
N THR A 21 -2.20 -15.03 21.43
CA THR A 21 -1.23 -14.72 20.38
C THR A 21 -0.06 -13.93 20.94
N ILE A 22 -0.30 -12.96 21.83
CA ILE A 22 0.75 -12.22 22.56
C ILE A 22 1.54 -13.15 23.47
N LYS A 23 0.89 -14.07 24.19
CA LYS A 23 1.57 -15.10 25.01
C LYS A 23 2.43 -16.01 24.13
N LYS A 24 1.94 -16.46 22.97
CA LYS A 24 2.70 -17.26 22.00
C LYS A 24 3.89 -16.47 21.45
N LEU A 25 3.72 -15.20 21.10
CA LEU A 25 4.81 -14.33 20.63
C LEU A 25 5.86 -14.06 21.73
N SER A 26 5.41 -13.90 22.98
CA SER A 26 6.27 -13.76 24.16
C SER A 26 7.05 -15.06 24.46
N LEU A 27 6.38 -16.22 24.38
CA LEU A 27 7.00 -17.55 24.53
C LEU A 27 7.91 -17.91 23.34
N MET A 28 7.63 -17.41 22.14
CA MET A 28 8.52 -17.52 20.99
C MET A 28 9.75 -16.62 21.17
N SER A 29 9.60 -15.46 21.81
CA SER A 29 10.72 -14.59 22.16
C SER A 29 11.63 -15.18 23.25
N SER A 30 11.14 -16.05 24.13
CA SER A 30 11.99 -16.75 25.11
C SER A 30 12.85 -17.87 24.49
N GLY A 31 12.50 -18.35 23.28
CA GLY A 31 13.34 -19.21 22.45
C GLY A 31 14.34 -18.45 21.57
N ILE A 32 14.12 -17.15 21.33
CA ILE A 32 14.99 -16.28 20.54
C ILE A 32 15.75 -15.37 21.51
N ARG A 33 16.92 -15.82 21.96
CA ARG A 33 17.91 -14.96 22.64
C ARG A 33 18.44 -13.91 21.67
N ASN A 34 17.65 -12.88 21.37
CA ASN A 34 18.14 -11.65 20.74
C ASN A 34 18.17 -10.54 21.79
N SER A 35 19.35 -10.42 22.37
CA SER A 35 19.83 -9.30 23.16
C SER A 35 19.71 -7.99 22.39
N ARG A 36 18.56 -7.30 22.48
CA ARG A 36 18.43 -5.85 22.20
C ARG A 36 17.14 -5.19 22.72
N LEU A 37 16.49 -5.82 23.70
CA LEU A 37 15.67 -5.12 24.68
C LEU A 37 16.41 -5.21 26.00
N SER A 38 17.40 -4.34 26.25
CA SER A 38 17.93 -4.20 27.60
C SER A 38 16.84 -3.56 28.44
N ILE A 39 16.00 -4.40 29.05
CA ILE A 39 15.15 -4.00 30.16
C ILE A 39 16.12 -3.73 31.31
N SER A 40 16.49 -2.47 31.47
CA SER A 40 17.29 -2.01 32.60
C SER A 40 16.54 -2.32 33.89
N ASN A 41 17.00 -3.34 34.62
CA ASN A 41 16.89 -3.65 36.05
C ASN A 41 15.77 -3.00 36.91
N ALA A 42 14.56 -2.88 36.37
CA ALA A 42 13.32 -2.92 37.11
C ALA A 42 12.51 -4.04 36.47
N GLN A 43 12.16 -5.07 37.23
CA GLN A 43 11.27 -6.14 36.76
C GLN A 43 9.89 -5.55 36.48
N LEU A 44 9.75 -4.93 35.31
CA LEU A 44 8.48 -4.53 34.75
C LEU A 44 7.67 -5.82 34.62
N THR A 45 6.54 -5.86 35.31
CA THR A 45 5.58 -6.96 35.18
C THR A 45 5.16 -7.08 33.71
N THR A 46 4.74 -8.28 33.28
CA THR A 46 4.28 -8.53 31.90
C THR A 46 3.23 -7.50 31.46
N ASP A 47 2.39 -7.04 32.39
CA ASP A 47 1.39 -5.98 32.22
C ASP A 47 2.01 -4.60 31.96
N GLU A 48 3.09 -4.25 32.64
CA GLU A 48 3.78 -2.98 32.42
C GLU A 48 4.53 -2.96 31.09
N VAL A 49 5.14 -4.07 30.67
CA VAL A 49 5.74 -4.17 29.32
C VAL A 49 4.66 -4.05 28.24
N PHE A 50 3.51 -4.70 28.44
CA PHE A 50 2.39 -4.61 27.52
C PHE A 50 1.87 -3.18 27.39
N LYS A 51 1.65 -2.49 28.52
CA LYS A 51 1.14 -1.11 28.54
C LYS A 51 2.15 -0.08 28.04
N THR A 52 3.43 -0.23 28.37
CA THR A 52 4.45 0.80 28.09
C THR A 52 5.11 0.64 26.72
N LYS A 53 5.08 -0.57 26.13
CA LYS A 53 5.78 -0.84 24.86
C LYS A 53 4.87 -1.41 23.78
N ILE A 54 4.03 -2.39 24.10
CA ILE A 54 3.22 -3.08 23.08
C ILE A 54 2.01 -2.24 22.66
N LEU A 55 1.26 -1.66 23.61
CA LEU A 55 0.12 -0.80 23.28
C LEU A 55 0.52 0.41 22.42
N PRO A 56 1.56 1.21 22.75
CA PRO A 56 1.98 2.32 21.91
C PRO A 56 2.45 1.86 20.52
N PHE A 57 3.06 0.68 20.42
CA PHE A 57 3.47 0.11 19.14
C PHE A 57 2.26 -0.27 18.27
N ILE A 58 1.25 -0.94 18.85
CA ILE A 58 0.01 -1.30 18.14
C ILE A 58 -0.73 -0.03 17.73
N GLU A 59 -0.90 0.94 18.64
CA GLU A 59 -1.52 2.23 18.33
C GLU A 59 -0.77 2.95 17.21
N ASN A 60 0.56 2.93 17.23
CA ASN A 60 1.36 3.51 16.15
C ASN A 60 1.14 2.76 14.82
N ILE A 61 1.06 1.43 14.81
CA ILE A 61 0.73 0.67 13.58
C ILE A 61 -0.65 1.06 13.07
N ILE A 62 -1.67 1.08 13.94
CA ILE A 62 -3.04 1.44 13.56
C ILE A 62 -3.05 2.84 12.97
N ASN A 63 -2.44 3.81 13.64
CA ASN A 63 -2.35 5.18 13.16
C ASN A 63 -1.59 5.28 11.83
N ASN A 64 -0.50 4.54 11.65
CA ASN A 64 0.25 4.52 10.39
C ASN A 64 -0.56 3.90 9.25
N VAL A 65 -1.29 2.81 9.50
CA VAL A 65 -2.17 2.18 8.51
C VAL A 65 -3.31 3.11 8.15
N GLN A 66 -3.98 3.69 9.15
CA GLN A 66 -5.09 4.64 8.94
C GLN A 66 -4.63 5.91 8.21
N ALA A 67 -3.47 6.46 8.56
CA ALA A 67 -2.90 7.62 7.87
C ALA A 67 -2.50 7.28 6.42
N ARG A 68 -1.98 6.06 6.18
CA ARG A 68 -1.59 5.63 4.82
C ARG A 68 -2.81 5.34 3.93
N PHE A 69 -3.89 4.80 4.50
CA PHE A 69 -5.14 4.49 3.81
C PHE A 69 -6.27 5.41 4.28
N GLU A 70 -5.99 6.71 4.33
CA GLU A 70 -6.99 7.69 4.70
C GLU A 70 -8.20 7.59 3.74
N GLN A 71 -9.40 7.80 4.28
CA GLN A 71 -10.64 7.71 3.52
C GLN A 71 -10.64 8.64 2.29
N SER A 72 -9.97 9.78 2.37
CA SER A 72 -9.74 10.73 1.26
C SER A 72 -9.06 10.05 0.07
N THR A 73 -7.96 9.32 0.32
CA THR A 73 -7.19 8.57 -0.69
C THR A 73 -8.01 7.42 -1.28
N LEU A 74 -8.77 6.70 -0.45
CA LEU A 74 -9.65 5.63 -0.92
C LEU A 74 -10.80 6.17 -1.79
N ASN A 75 -11.37 7.30 -1.41
CA ASN A 75 -12.41 7.96 -2.19
C ASN A 75 -11.86 8.41 -3.55
N LEU A 76 -10.66 8.99 -3.60
CA LEU A 76 -10.00 9.35 -4.85
C LEU A 76 -9.74 8.12 -5.73
N LEU A 77 -9.27 7.01 -5.15
CA LEU A 77 -9.05 5.78 -5.90
C LEU A 77 -10.37 5.24 -6.49
N ASN A 78 -11.46 5.33 -5.74
CA ASN A 78 -12.79 4.96 -6.20
C ASN A 78 -13.27 5.85 -7.38
N CYS A 79 -12.84 7.11 -7.46
CA CYS A 79 -13.16 7.96 -8.62
C CYS A 79 -12.64 7.37 -9.93
N PHE A 80 -11.53 6.62 -9.92
CA PHE A 80 -11.03 5.97 -11.13
C PHE A 80 -11.88 4.78 -11.57
N MET A 81 -12.83 4.30 -10.77
CA MET A 81 -13.72 3.19 -11.15
C MET A 81 -14.63 3.52 -12.34
N ILE A 82 -14.73 4.80 -12.72
CA ILE A 82 -15.40 5.26 -13.94
C ILE A 82 -14.84 4.60 -15.21
N PHE A 83 -13.59 4.13 -15.18
CA PHE A 83 -12.97 3.41 -16.29
C PHE A 83 -13.38 1.93 -16.37
N ASP A 84 -14.12 1.39 -15.39
CA ASP A 84 -14.60 0.01 -15.41
C ASP A 84 -15.92 -0.11 -16.19
N MET A 85 -15.84 -0.67 -17.41
CA MET A 85 -17.02 -0.82 -18.27
C MET A 85 -18.10 -1.74 -17.70
N GLN A 86 -17.77 -2.61 -16.75
CA GLN A 86 -18.74 -3.51 -16.09
C GLN A 86 -19.72 -2.73 -15.22
N ASN A 87 -19.21 -1.70 -14.53
CA ASN A 87 -19.95 -0.91 -13.55
C ASN A 87 -20.50 0.41 -14.13
N MET A 88 -20.27 0.68 -15.42
CA MET A 88 -20.84 1.84 -16.08
C MET A 88 -22.37 1.79 -16.10
N ASN A 89 -22.99 2.92 -15.82
CA ASN A 89 -24.42 3.11 -16.07
C ASN A 89 -24.63 3.99 -17.33
N ASN A 90 -25.85 4.01 -17.86
CA ASN A 90 -26.18 4.75 -19.08
C ASN A 90 -26.58 6.21 -18.82
N ASN A 91 -26.39 6.72 -17.60
CA ASN A 91 -26.79 8.08 -17.28
C ASN A 91 -25.83 9.09 -17.89
N LYS A 92 -26.37 10.27 -18.24
CA LYS A 92 -25.62 11.34 -18.92
C LYS A 92 -24.62 12.06 -18.00
N ASP A 93 -24.69 11.83 -16.72
CA ASP A 93 -23.88 12.42 -15.65
C ASP A 93 -22.95 11.39 -14.99
N TYR A 94 -22.93 10.14 -15.48
CA TYR A 94 -22.03 9.10 -14.94
C TYR A 94 -20.58 9.53 -15.02
N GLY A 95 -19.88 9.50 -13.88
CA GLY A 95 -18.47 9.85 -13.77
C GLY A 95 -18.18 11.35 -13.73
N ASP A 96 -19.20 12.22 -13.85
CA ASP A 96 -18.96 13.68 -13.88
C ASP A 96 -18.41 14.17 -12.52
N GLU A 97 -18.94 13.71 -11.39
CA GLU A 97 -18.43 14.12 -10.06
C GLU A 97 -17.06 13.52 -9.76
N GLU A 98 -16.81 12.29 -10.21
CA GLU A 98 -15.53 11.60 -10.07
C GLU A 98 -14.43 12.32 -10.85
N ILE A 99 -14.71 12.77 -12.08
CA ILE A 99 -13.77 13.57 -12.86
C ILE A 99 -13.53 14.93 -12.20
N ARG A 100 -14.55 15.58 -11.65
CA ARG A 100 -14.35 16.82 -10.87
C ARG A 100 -13.47 16.58 -9.66
N THR A 101 -13.65 15.46 -8.97
CA THR A 101 -12.84 15.10 -7.80
C THR A 101 -11.38 14.88 -8.19
N ILE A 102 -11.12 14.16 -9.29
CA ILE A 102 -9.77 13.95 -9.83
C ILE A 102 -9.14 15.30 -10.22
N GLN A 103 -9.88 16.14 -10.95
CA GLN A 103 -9.42 17.46 -11.38
C GLN A 103 -9.10 18.37 -10.18
N GLN A 104 -9.93 18.39 -9.15
CA GLN A 104 -9.70 19.19 -7.94
C GLN A 104 -8.48 18.68 -7.16
N HIS A 105 -8.31 17.37 -7.06
CA HIS A 105 -7.18 16.78 -6.34
C HIS A 105 -5.85 17.06 -7.03
N TYR A 106 -5.81 16.96 -8.36
CA TYR A 106 -4.64 17.19 -9.20
C TYR A 106 -4.79 18.48 -10.01
N SER A 107 -5.17 19.57 -9.33
CA SER A 107 -5.48 20.87 -9.98
C SER A 107 -4.34 21.51 -10.75
N SER A 108 -3.09 21.08 -10.51
CA SER A 108 -1.91 21.47 -11.29
C SER A 108 -1.76 20.74 -12.61
N ASP A 109 -2.32 19.53 -12.72
CA ASP A 109 -2.07 18.59 -13.81
C ASP A 109 -3.24 18.51 -14.80
N PHE A 110 -4.44 18.95 -14.39
CA PHE A 110 -5.64 18.94 -15.21
C PHE A 110 -6.26 20.33 -15.33
N ASP A 111 -6.74 20.67 -16.53
CA ASP A 111 -7.59 21.84 -16.77
C ASP A 111 -9.06 21.42 -16.98
N GLU A 112 -9.93 22.36 -17.36
CA GLU A 112 -11.36 22.10 -17.55
C GLU A 112 -11.67 21.16 -18.73
N SER A 113 -10.71 20.91 -19.64
CA SER A 113 -10.87 20.05 -20.80
C SER A 113 -11.10 18.59 -20.44
N ILE A 114 -10.64 18.11 -19.28
CA ILE A 114 -10.84 16.72 -18.82
C ILE A 114 -12.32 16.34 -18.80
N MET A 115 -13.19 17.30 -18.44
CA MET A 115 -14.64 17.07 -18.41
C MET A 115 -15.22 16.87 -19.82
N TYR A 116 -14.70 17.61 -20.81
CA TYR A 116 -15.11 17.47 -22.20
C TYR A 116 -14.58 16.18 -22.81
N GLU A 117 -13.33 15.82 -22.51
CA GLU A 117 -12.74 14.53 -22.88
C GLU A 117 -13.57 13.38 -22.28
N TRP A 118 -13.90 13.45 -20.98
CA TRP A 118 -14.70 12.43 -20.30
C TRP A 118 -16.05 12.21 -20.97
N LYS A 119 -16.79 13.28 -21.27
CA LYS A 119 -18.11 13.16 -21.90
C LYS A 119 -18.05 12.45 -23.24
N THR A 120 -17.07 12.79 -24.07
CA THR A 120 -16.87 12.16 -25.39
C THR A 120 -16.36 10.73 -25.26
N PHE A 121 -15.39 10.49 -24.38
CA PHE A 121 -14.79 9.18 -24.13
C PHE A 121 -15.81 8.21 -23.53
N ARG A 122 -16.66 8.65 -22.60
CA ARG A 122 -17.76 7.87 -22.04
C ARG A 122 -18.70 7.38 -23.13
N THR A 123 -19.08 8.26 -24.08
CA THR A 123 -19.89 7.85 -25.23
C THR A 123 -19.17 6.77 -26.05
N TYR A 124 -17.87 6.94 -26.30
CA TYR A 124 -17.06 5.91 -26.94
C TYR A 124 -17.07 4.58 -26.15
N LEU A 125 -16.85 4.57 -24.83
CA LEU A 125 -16.91 3.35 -24.01
C LEU A 125 -18.28 2.67 -24.09
N LEU A 126 -19.37 3.44 -24.03
CA LEU A 126 -20.74 2.91 -24.17
C LEU A 126 -20.95 2.25 -25.55
N THR A 127 -20.40 2.82 -26.63
CA THR A 127 -20.47 2.18 -27.97
C THR A 127 -19.67 0.88 -28.03
N GLN A 128 -18.50 0.81 -27.40
CA GLN A 128 -17.70 -0.42 -27.31
C GLN A 128 -18.45 -1.51 -26.54
N ARG A 129 -19.08 -1.14 -25.43
CA ARG A 129 -19.90 -2.05 -24.61
C ARG A 129 -21.11 -2.59 -25.37
N GLN A 130 -21.82 -1.74 -26.11
CA GLN A 130 -22.94 -2.17 -26.96
C GLN A 130 -22.49 -3.12 -28.07
N GLY A 131 -21.26 -2.96 -28.57
CA GLY A 131 -20.61 -3.90 -29.50
C GLY A 131 -20.15 -5.21 -28.87
N GLY A 132 -20.48 -5.48 -27.59
CA GLY A 132 -20.13 -6.71 -26.88
C GLY A 132 -18.73 -6.72 -26.26
N LYS A 133 -17.97 -5.62 -26.36
CA LYS A 133 -16.64 -5.52 -25.77
C LYS A 133 -16.74 -5.03 -24.32
N LEU A 134 -16.40 -5.89 -23.38
CA LEU A 134 -16.28 -5.57 -21.97
C LEU A 134 -14.79 -5.56 -21.58
N MET A 135 -14.32 -4.46 -21.00
CA MET A 135 -12.94 -4.30 -20.54
C MET A 135 -13.00 -3.86 -19.08
N THR A 136 -12.06 -4.39 -18.31
CA THR A 136 -11.79 -3.97 -16.94
C THR A 136 -11.24 -2.54 -16.90
N GLN A 137 -11.31 -1.92 -15.72
CA GLN A 137 -10.68 -0.63 -15.44
C GLN A 137 -9.23 -0.55 -15.94
N ARG A 138 -8.44 -1.58 -15.62
CA ARG A 138 -7.02 -1.65 -16.00
C ARG A 138 -6.83 -1.71 -17.52
N GLU A 139 -7.65 -2.49 -18.23
CA GLU A 139 -7.57 -2.59 -19.69
C GLU A 139 -7.95 -1.28 -20.37
N VAL A 140 -8.96 -0.56 -19.86
CA VAL A 140 -9.32 0.77 -20.36
C VAL A 140 -8.18 1.76 -20.16
N CYS A 141 -7.62 1.82 -18.94
CA CYS A 141 -6.48 2.70 -18.65
C CYS A 141 -5.27 2.35 -19.51
N MET A 142 -4.92 1.07 -19.64
CA MET A 142 -3.81 0.63 -20.51
C MET A 142 -4.04 1.04 -21.96
N LYS A 143 -5.29 0.94 -22.44
CA LYS A 143 -5.63 1.33 -23.81
C LYS A 143 -5.48 2.84 -24.02
N LEU A 144 -5.92 3.67 -23.07
CA LEU A 144 -5.71 5.13 -23.12
C LEU A 144 -4.22 5.49 -23.21
N VAL A 145 -3.36 4.79 -22.46
CA VAL A 145 -1.92 5.09 -22.41
C VAL A 145 -1.15 4.58 -23.63
N GLN A 146 -1.53 3.42 -24.17
CA GLN A 146 -0.77 2.73 -25.22
C GLN A 146 -1.24 3.01 -26.64
N ASP A 147 -2.51 3.36 -26.83
CA ASP A 147 -3.08 3.67 -28.15
C ASP A 147 -2.80 5.14 -28.48
N GLY A 148 -1.85 5.39 -29.38
CA GLY A 148 -1.42 6.75 -29.73
C GLY A 148 -2.57 7.65 -30.20
N MET A 149 -3.55 7.10 -30.93
CA MET A 149 -4.71 7.87 -31.38
C MET A 149 -5.59 8.29 -30.19
N LEU A 150 -5.82 7.39 -29.23
CA LEU A 150 -6.60 7.74 -28.04
C LEU A 150 -5.83 8.70 -27.13
N LYS A 151 -4.51 8.56 -27.05
CA LYS A 151 -3.66 9.47 -26.30
C LYS A 151 -3.69 10.89 -26.88
N ASP A 152 -3.71 11.02 -28.19
CA ASP A 152 -3.78 12.31 -28.88
C ASP A 152 -5.18 12.95 -28.76
N ILE A 153 -6.25 12.14 -28.80
CA ILE A 153 -7.64 12.63 -28.69
C ILE A 153 -8.02 12.93 -27.24
N TYR A 154 -7.51 12.15 -26.29
CA TYR A 154 -7.84 12.24 -24.86
C TYR A 154 -6.57 12.35 -23.99
N PRO A 155 -5.76 13.42 -24.16
CA PRO A 155 -4.50 13.56 -23.45
C PRO A 155 -4.67 13.66 -21.94
N GLN A 156 -5.72 14.33 -21.43
CA GLN A 156 -5.95 14.45 -19.98
C GLN A 156 -6.46 13.15 -19.38
N LEU A 157 -7.37 12.43 -20.04
CA LEU A 157 -7.78 11.11 -19.56
C LEU A 157 -6.62 10.10 -19.62
N SER A 158 -5.72 10.25 -20.59
CA SER A 158 -4.51 9.42 -20.67
C SER A 158 -3.57 9.68 -19.50
N LEU A 159 -3.38 10.94 -19.11
CA LEU A 159 -2.64 11.29 -17.89
C LEU A 159 -3.33 10.73 -16.63
N ALA A 160 -4.66 10.85 -16.52
CA ALA A 160 -5.41 10.25 -15.41
C ALA A 160 -5.24 8.71 -15.36
N ALA A 161 -5.25 8.06 -16.53
CA ALA A 161 -4.99 6.63 -16.64
C ALA A 161 -3.55 6.27 -16.23
N GLU A 162 -2.55 7.08 -16.59
CA GLU A 162 -1.16 6.92 -16.14
C GLU A 162 -1.08 7.00 -14.61
N ILE A 163 -1.69 8.02 -13.99
CA ILE A 163 -1.75 8.19 -12.53
C ILE A 163 -2.37 6.94 -11.86
N PHE A 164 -3.47 6.43 -12.40
CA PHE A 164 -4.08 5.22 -11.87
C PHE A 164 -3.17 3.98 -12.01
N LEU A 165 -2.48 3.83 -13.14
CA LEU A 165 -1.64 2.66 -13.41
C LEU A 165 -0.35 2.63 -12.58
N ILE A 166 0.17 3.80 -12.16
CA ILE A 166 1.31 3.90 -11.25
C ILE A 166 0.92 3.70 -9.79
N ALA A 167 -0.36 3.86 -9.44
CA ALA A 167 -0.81 3.67 -8.08
C ALA A 167 -0.49 2.22 -7.64
N PRO A 168 0.22 2.01 -6.51
CA PRO A 168 0.58 0.69 -6.04
C PRO A 168 -0.63 -0.01 -5.44
N ILE A 169 -1.54 -0.49 -6.29
CA ILE A 169 -2.75 -1.23 -5.89
C ILE A 169 -2.41 -2.70 -5.59
N SER A 170 -1.23 -3.18 -6.01
CA SER A 170 -0.79 -4.57 -5.83
C SER A 170 0.24 -4.74 -4.72
N THR A 171 0.04 -5.78 -3.90
CA THR A 171 1.01 -6.27 -2.90
C THR A 171 2.26 -6.91 -3.51
N ALA A 172 2.32 -7.12 -4.83
CA ALA A 172 3.42 -7.81 -5.50
C ALA A 172 4.79 -7.13 -5.31
N THR A 173 4.82 -5.79 -5.21
CA THR A 173 6.07 -5.06 -4.90
C THR A 173 6.51 -5.36 -3.48
N VAL A 174 5.59 -5.38 -2.52
CA VAL A 174 5.89 -5.69 -1.12
C VAL A 174 6.39 -7.12 -0.97
N GLU A 175 5.80 -8.10 -1.67
CA GLU A 175 6.29 -9.49 -1.70
C GLU A 175 7.70 -9.61 -2.28
N ARG A 176 8.01 -8.84 -3.34
CA ARG A 176 9.35 -8.76 -3.92
C ARG A 176 10.36 -8.15 -2.95
N ASP A 177 9.96 -7.12 -2.22
CA ASP A 177 10.82 -6.45 -1.24
C ASP A 177 11.09 -7.38 -0.05
N PHE A 178 10.08 -8.10 0.45
CA PHE A 178 10.27 -9.12 1.49
C PHE A 178 11.12 -10.30 1.02
N SER A 179 10.98 -10.73 -0.23
CA SER A 179 11.84 -11.74 -0.83
C SER A 179 13.30 -11.28 -0.89
N THR A 180 13.53 -10.03 -1.28
CA THR A 180 14.86 -9.40 -1.30
C THR A 180 15.44 -9.30 0.11
N MET A 181 14.63 -8.90 1.08
CA MET A 181 15.01 -8.85 2.48
C MET A 181 15.39 -10.23 3.02
N ASN A 182 14.65 -11.28 2.66
CA ASN A 182 14.99 -12.67 3.01
C ASN A 182 16.30 -13.15 2.37
N ARG A 183 16.67 -12.65 1.20
CA ARG A 183 17.97 -12.93 0.57
C ARG A 183 19.13 -12.22 1.26
N ILE A 184 18.89 -11.06 1.88
CA ILE A 184 19.89 -10.30 2.64
C ILE A 184 20.04 -10.89 4.06
N LEU A 185 18.92 -11.11 4.74
CA LEU A 185 18.84 -11.69 6.08
C LEU A 185 18.89 -13.22 6.04
N THR A 186 20.02 -13.76 5.61
CA THR A 186 20.25 -15.21 5.64
C THR A 186 20.43 -15.70 7.09
N LYS A 187 20.36 -17.02 7.30
CA LYS A 187 20.62 -17.63 8.62
C LYS A 187 21.99 -17.25 9.20
N LEU A 188 22.98 -16.98 8.34
CA LEU A 188 24.33 -16.57 8.73
C LEU A 188 24.44 -15.05 8.96
N ARG A 189 23.58 -14.24 8.33
CA ARG A 189 23.51 -12.78 8.47
C ARG A 189 22.31 -12.30 9.30
N ASN A 190 21.99 -13.02 10.37
CA ASN A 190 20.86 -12.68 11.24
C ASN A 190 21.16 -11.58 12.29
N ARG A 191 22.39 -11.04 12.31
CA ARG A 191 22.86 -10.00 13.25
C ARG A 191 23.08 -8.62 12.61
N LEU A 192 22.60 -8.41 11.39
CA LEU A 192 22.72 -7.11 10.72
C LEU A 192 21.98 -6.02 11.49
N THR A 193 22.59 -4.83 11.54
CA THR A 193 21.92 -3.65 12.08
C THR A 193 20.85 -3.18 11.11
N THR A 194 19.83 -2.46 11.61
CA THR A 194 18.78 -1.87 10.75
C THR A 194 19.37 -0.99 9.65
N LYS A 195 20.48 -0.30 9.94
CA LYS A 195 21.22 0.53 8.97
C LYS A 195 21.82 -0.31 7.83
N HIS A 196 22.48 -1.42 8.14
CA HIS A 196 23.04 -2.31 7.13
C HIS A 196 21.96 -2.97 6.28
N VAL A 197 20.84 -3.36 6.89
CA VAL A 197 19.70 -3.92 6.15
C VAL A 197 19.11 -2.88 5.19
N ASP A 198 18.90 -1.63 5.62
CA ASP A 198 18.40 -0.55 4.76
C ASP A 198 19.34 -0.27 3.59
N GLN A 199 20.64 -0.16 3.84
CA GLN A 199 21.66 0.07 2.80
C GLN A 199 21.68 -1.08 1.78
N LEU A 200 21.73 -2.34 2.24
CA LEU A 200 21.73 -3.51 1.37
C LEU A 200 20.41 -3.67 0.60
N MET A 201 19.28 -3.34 1.20
CA MET A 201 17.96 -3.32 0.55
C MET A 201 17.94 -2.31 -0.59
N ARG A 202 18.34 -1.06 -0.34
CA ARG A 202 18.41 0.00 -1.37
C ARG A 202 19.29 -0.42 -2.53
N ILE A 203 20.49 -0.93 -2.24
CA ILE A 203 21.40 -1.38 -3.30
C ILE A 203 20.79 -2.57 -4.04
N SER A 204 20.17 -3.54 -3.36
CA SER A 204 19.60 -4.73 -4.01
C SER A 204 18.35 -4.43 -4.85
N MET A 205 17.57 -3.41 -4.51
CA MET A 205 16.39 -2.99 -5.28
C MET A 205 16.77 -2.19 -6.53
N GLU A 206 17.79 -1.33 -6.44
CA GLU A 206 18.25 -0.48 -7.54
C GLU A 206 19.23 -1.20 -8.47
N SER A 207 20.07 -2.10 -7.93
CA SER A 207 20.99 -2.91 -8.73
C SER A 207 20.28 -4.18 -9.19
N ALA A 208 19.92 -4.23 -10.47
CA ALA A 208 19.44 -5.46 -11.09
C ALA A 208 20.53 -6.57 -10.98
N ASN A 209 20.41 -7.42 -9.97
CA ASN A 209 21.10 -8.71 -9.78
C ASN A 209 22.64 -8.71 -9.55
N THR A 210 23.28 -7.70 -8.96
CA THR A 210 24.76 -7.64 -8.90
C THR A 210 25.40 -7.53 -7.51
N LEU A 211 24.68 -7.68 -6.41
CA LEU A 211 25.31 -7.82 -5.08
C LEU A 211 25.77 -9.27 -4.84
N ASN A 212 27.05 -9.53 -5.11
CA ASN A 212 27.70 -10.77 -4.71
C ASN A 212 27.99 -10.77 -3.18
N GLU A 213 28.40 -11.92 -2.65
CA GLU A 213 28.58 -12.09 -1.20
C GLU A 213 29.75 -11.26 -0.63
N GLU A 214 30.81 -11.05 -1.41
CA GLU A 214 31.96 -10.22 -1.02
C GLU A 214 31.59 -8.74 -0.87
N MET A 215 30.83 -8.19 -1.82
CA MET A 215 30.37 -6.80 -1.76
C MET A 215 29.43 -6.57 -0.58
N LYS A 216 28.59 -7.55 -0.23
CA LYS A 216 27.74 -7.47 0.96
C LYS A 216 28.59 -7.41 2.22
N ASP A 217 29.63 -8.24 2.30
CA ASP A 217 30.49 -8.30 3.48
C ASP A 217 31.36 -7.03 3.61
N GLU A 218 31.81 -6.41 2.50
CA GLU A 218 32.45 -5.09 2.54
C GLU A 218 31.53 -4.00 3.11
N ILE A 219 30.27 -3.94 2.67
CA ILE A 219 29.29 -2.97 3.16
C ILE A 219 28.97 -3.17 4.65
N ILE A 220 28.99 -4.42 5.12
CA ILE A 220 28.71 -4.75 6.54
C ILE A 220 29.90 -4.38 7.45
N ASN A 221 31.12 -4.42 6.93
CA ASN A 221 32.35 -4.20 7.68
C ASN A 221 32.82 -2.72 7.70
N TYR A 222 32.08 -1.82 7.04
CA TYR A 222 32.33 -0.37 7.00
C TYR A 222 31.35 0.39 7.90
#